data_AF-A0AAQ3X7E1-F1
#
_entry.id   AF-A0AAQ3X7E1-F1
#
_cell.length_a   1.000
_cell.length_b   1.000
_cell.length_c   1.000
_cell.angle_alpha   90.00
_cell.angle_beta   90.00
_cell.angle_gamma   90.00
#
_symmetry.space_group_name_H-M   'P 1'
#
loop_
_entity.id
_entity.type
_entity.pdbx_description
1 polymer ?
#
loop_
_entity_poly.entity_id
_entity_poly.type
_entity_poly.pdbx_seq_one_letter_code
_entity_poly.pdbx_strand_id
1 'polypeptide(L)'
;MENRRRIIKQTIAQTMAATTELLILILAIVASSSASAAAGDDKDTHIKLYWQDILSGPNPTAVQVAQAAGTNTSKTFFGGVMVIDDALTEGPDLNSSKIIGRAQGTYIGAGRDEVSLMMNMNFVFEDGEYNGSTIAIIGRNAVFDTVREMAVVGGTGVFRGARGYAQATTHTLDVKTGDATVDAQAMAAVAVLLVLVLAAVAAPPATGETTTHIKLYWHDVVSGPSPTAVQVARAAVTNTSKSLFGAVVVIDDALTEGPDLNSSKLLGRAQGTYIAAGKDEVSLMMNMNFVFQAGKYNGSTVAILGRNKVFSAVREMSIVGGTGVFRLARGYAQARTHTLDMKTGDATVEYNLFIKH
;
A
#
# COMPACT_ATOMS: atom_id res chain seq x y z
N MET A 1 62.45 8.07 -39.92
CA MET A 1 61.01 7.73 -39.81
C MET A 1 60.65 7.03 -38.50
N GLU A 2 61.49 6.10 -38.03
CA GLU A 2 61.23 5.28 -36.84
C GLU A 2 61.18 6.07 -35.53
N ASN A 3 62.07 7.05 -35.35
CA ASN A 3 62.09 7.91 -34.16
C ASN A 3 60.80 8.78 -34.05
N ARG A 4 60.29 9.26 -35.20
CA ARG A 4 59.04 10.03 -35.26
C ARG A 4 57.81 9.16 -34.92
N ARG A 5 57.80 7.89 -35.34
CA ARG A 5 56.76 6.92 -34.96
C ARG A 5 56.80 6.57 -33.47
N ARG A 6 57.99 6.48 -32.88
CA ARG A 6 58.17 6.24 -31.43
C ARG A 6 57.64 7.39 -30.59
N ILE A 7 57.96 8.63 -30.96
CA ILE A 7 57.46 9.84 -30.28
C ILE A 7 55.93 9.90 -30.38
N ILE A 8 55.34 9.67 -31.55
CA ILE A 8 53.87 9.67 -31.72
C ILE A 8 53.20 8.61 -30.83
N LYS A 9 53.75 7.39 -30.75
CA LYS A 9 53.21 6.34 -29.87
C LYS A 9 53.30 6.71 -28.38
N GLN A 10 54.40 7.34 -27.96
CA GLN A 10 54.56 7.80 -26.58
C GLN A 10 53.58 8.93 -26.24
N THR A 11 53.40 9.89 -27.15
CA THR A 11 52.43 10.97 -26.96
C THR A 11 51.00 10.43 -26.88
N ILE A 12 50.61 9.51 -27.78
CA ILE A 12 49.28 8.86 -27.73
C ILE A 12 49.08 8.10 -26.41
N ALA A 13 50.08 7.35 -25.95
CA ALA A 13 50.01 6.61 -24.69
C ALA A 13 49.87 7.54 -23.48
N GLN A 14 50.62 8.65 -23.44
CA GLN A 14 50.52 9.66 -22.39
C GLN A 14 49.17 10.38 -22.41
N THR A 15 48.66 10.74 -23.59
CA THR A 15 47.32 11.34 -23.71
C THR A 15 46.24 10.36 -23.27
N MET A 16 46.33 9.08 -23.64
CA MET A 16 45.38 8.06 -23.19
C MET A 16 45.43 7.83 -21.68
N ALA A 17 46.63 7.80 -21.09
CA ALA A 17 46.79 7.70 -19.64
C ALA A 17 46.15 8.91 -18.92
N ALA A 18 46.45 10.13 -19.37
CA ALA A 18 45.87 11.35 -18.80
C ALA A 18 44.34 11.41 -18.94
N THR A 19 43.78 10.98 -20.08
CA THR A 19 42.32 10.90 -20.26
C THR A 19 41.68 9.83 -19.35
N THR A 20 42.39 8.74 -19.08
CA THR A 20 41.93 7.67 -18.19
C THR A 20 41.92 8.14 -16.74
N GLU A 21 42.97 8.81 -16.29
CA GLU A 21 43.06 9.42 -14.95
C GLU A 21 41.97 10.48 -14.73
N LEU A 22 41.72 11.34 -15.74
CA LEU A 22 40.67 12.34 -15.69
C LEU A 22 39.26 11.71 -15.60
N LEU A 23 39.02 10.62 -16.35
CA LEU A 23 37.76 9.89 -16.30
C LEU A 23 37.53 9.23 -14.93
N ILE A 24 38.58 8.65 -14.34
CA ILE A 24 38.55 8.07 -12.98
C ILE A 24 38.25 9.15 -11.95
N LEU A 25 38.86 10.34 -12.07
CA LEU A 25 38.61 11.45 -11.15
C LEU A 25 37.18 11.97 -11.26
N ILE A 26 36.64 12.12 -12.46
CA ILE A 26 35.23 12.51 -12.67
C ILE A 26 34.29 11.47 -12.08
N LEU A 27 34.55 10.17 -12.30
CA LEU A 27 33.78 9.09 -11.70
C LEU A 27 33.86 9.11 -10.18
N ALA A 28 35.01 9.40 -9.59
CA ALA A 28 35.19 9.53 -8.14
C ALA A 28 34.44 10.75 -7.56
N ILE A 29 34.40 11.88 -8.28
CA ILE A 29 33.64 13.09 -7.88
C ILE A 29 32.13 12.84 -7.99
N VAL A 30 31.67 12.17 -9.04
CA VAL A 30 30.27 11.76 -9.20
C VAL A 30 29.89 10.74 -8.12
N ALA A 31 30.76 9.78 -7.81
CA ALA A 31 30.55 8.81 -6.73
C ALA A 31 30.53 9.45 -5.34
N SER A 32 31.38 10.44 -5.06
CA SER A 32 31.43 11.12 -3.76
C SER A 32 30.30 12.13 -3.56
N SER A 33 29.85 12.81 -4.61
CA SER A 33 28.65 13.67 -4.57
C SER A 33 27.36 12.86 -4.42
N SER A 34 27.27 11.71 -5.08
CA SER A 34 26.15 10.76 -4.86
C SER A 34 26.23 10.08 -3.49
N ALA A 35 27.42 9.77 -2.99
CA ALA A 35 27.61 9.29 -1.61
C ALA A 35 27.25 10.35 -0.57
N SER A 36 27.58 11.63 -0.80
CA SER A 36 27.15 12.74 0.07
C SER A 36 25.64 13.00 0.03
N ALA A 37 24.99 12.70 -1.10
CA ALA A 37 23.53 12.73 -1.21
C ALA A 37 22.86 11.48 -0.60
N ALA A 38 23.62 10.39 -0.45
CA ALA A 38 23.18 9.09 0.08
C ALA A 38 23.61 8.83 1.54
N ALA A 39 24.46 9.67 2.13
CA ALA A 39 24.91 9.57 3.51
C ALA A 39 23.88 10.21 4.47
N GLY A 40 22.64 9.74 4.40
CA GLY A 40 21.78 9.70 5.57
C GLY A 40 21.80 8.25 6.06
N ASP A 41 22.22 8.01 7.30
CA ASP A 41 22.04 6.71 7.95
C ASP A 41 20.61 6.19 7.71
N ASP A 42 20.40 4.86 7.72
CA ASP A 42 19.06 4.28 7.86
C ASP A 42 18.42 4.89 9.12
N LYS A 43 17.58 5.91 8.93
CA LYS A 43 16.92 6.61 10.02
C LYS A 43 15.58 5.96 10.23
N ASP A 44 15.48 5.17 11.28
CA ASP A 44 14.22 4.75 11.85
C ASP A 44 13.52 5.97 12.48
N THR A 45 12.59 6.58 11.75
CA THR A 45 11.82 7.72 12.25
C THR A 45 10.56 7.25 12.95
N HIS A 46 10.47 7.57 14.25
CA HIS A 46 9.28 7.36 15.08
C HIS A 46 8.48 8.67 15.14
N ILE A 47 7.21 8.64 14.74
CA ILE A 47 6.32 9.80 14.76
C ILE A 47 5.10 9.45 15.60
N LYS A 48 4.80 10.26 16.62
CA LYS A 48 3.55 10.19 17.38
C LYS A 48 2.69 11.41 17.03
N LEU A 49 1.41 11.16 16.74
CA LEU A 49 0.42 12.19 16.45
C LEU A 49 -1.00 11.72 16.80
N TYR A 50 -1.96 12.62 16.71
CA TYR A 50 -3.39 12.33 16.84
C TYR A 50 -4.13 12.66 15.55
N TRP A 51 -4.91 11.71 15.05
CA TRP A 51 -5.75 11.84 13.85
C TRP A 51 -7.20 12.13 14.27
N GLN A 52 -7.77 13.22 13.73
CA GLN A 52 -9.06 13.78 14.11
C GLN A 52 -10.10 13.61 12.99
N ASP A 53 -10.90 12.55 13.07
CA ASP A 53 -11.94 12.20 12.08
C ASP A 53 -13.29 12.79 12.53
N ILE A 54 -13.77 13.82 11.83
CA ILE A 54 -14.98 14.57 12.20
C ILE A 54 -16.03 14.43 11.10
N LEU A 55 -17.10 13.69 11.40
CA LEU A 55 -18.23 13.44 10.51
C LEU A 55 -19.42 14.37 10.80
N SER A 56 -19.47 14.95 11.99
CA SER A 56 -20.59 15.78 12.45
C SER A 56 -20.32 17.29 12.44
N GLY A 57 -21.36 18.05 12.77
CA GLY A 57 -21.28 19.50 12.89
C GLY A 57 -21.27 20.25 11.55
N PRO A 58 -21.06 21.58 11.57
CA PRO A 58 -21.15 22.42 10.38
C PRO A 58 -19.96 22.30 9.42
N ASN A 59 -18.82 21.78 9.90
CA ASN A 59 -17.57 21.68 9.15
C ASN A 59 -16.95 20.27 9.28
N PRO A 60 -17.59 19.23 8.75
CA PRO A 60 -17.05 17.88 8.79
C PRO A 60 -15.76 17.79 7.96
N THR A 61 -14.80 17.00 8.44
CA THR A 61 -13.56 16.67 7.73
C THR A 61 -13.64 15.35 6.98
N ALA A 62 -14.65 14.53 7.30
CA ALA A 62 -14.96 13.29 6.61
C ALA A 62 -16.36 13.30 6.00
N VAL A 63 -16.45 12.95 4.72
CA VAL A 63 -17.70 13.01 3.95
C VAL A 63 -17.91 11.71 3.19
N GLN A 64 -19.13 11.17 3.25
CA GLN A 64 -19.53 10.01 2.48
C GLN A 64 -19.74 10.39 1.00
N VAL A 65 -18.98 9.76 0.10
CA VAL A 65 -19.02 10.06 -1.34
C VAL A 65 -19.64 8.94 -2.17
N ALA A 66 -19.69 7.73 -1.63
CA ALA A 66 -20.35 6.59 -2.26
C ALA A 66 -20.81 5.56 -1.22
N GLN A 67 -21.79 4.74 -1.58
CA GLN A 67 -22.29 3.65 -0.74
C GLN A 67 -22.94 2.53 -1.54
N ALA A 68 -22.94 1.31 -0.99
CA ALA A 68 -23.76 0.23 -1.50
C ALA A 68 -25.21 0.39 -1.04
N ALA A 69 -26.16 -0.25 -1.74
CA ALA A 69 -27.58 -0.20 -1.38
C ALA A 69 -27.88 -0.70 0.05
N GLY A 70 -27.08 -1.64 0.56
CA GLY A 70 -27.20 -2.20 1.90
C GLY A 70 -26.34 -1.53 2.97
N THR A 71 -25.60 -0.46 2.66
CA THR A 71 -24.64 0.14 3.60
C THR A 71 -25.31 0.62 4.89
N ASN A 72 -26.45 1.31 4.80
CA ASN A 72 -27.12 1.90 5.96
C ASN A 72 -27.86 0.89 6.85
N THR A 73 -28.10 -0.33 6.35
CA THR A 73 -28.66 -1.44 7.14
C THR A 73 -27.59 -2.44 7.59
N SER A 74 -26.37 -2.30 7.08
CA SER A 74 -25.23 -3.10 7.51
C SER A 74 -24.79 -2.69 8.92
N LYS A 75 -24.48 -3.69 9.75
CA LYS A 75 -23.89 -3.48 11.08
C LYS A 75 -22.45 -2.98 11.03
N THR A 76 -21.80 -3.10 9.86
CA THR A 76 -20.38 -2.81 9.67
C THR A 76 -20.13 -1.64 8.72
N PHE A 77 -21.20 -0.99 8.25
CA PHE A 77 -21.13 0.04 7.20
C PHE A 77 -20.47 -0.44 5.90
N PHE A 78 -20.53 -1.76 5.65
CA PHE A 78 -19.97 -2.37 4.45
C PHE A 78 -20.41 -1.65 3.16
N GLY A 79 -19.45 -1.33 2.31
CA GLY A 79 -19.66 -0.60 1.07
C GLY A 79 -19.73 0.92 1.20
N GLY A 80 -19.63 1.48 2.41
CA GLY A 80 -19.50 2.94 2.59
C GLY A 80 -18.11 3.42 2.17
N VAL A 81 -18.04 4.51 1.42
CA VAL A 81 -16.78 5.15 1.00
C VAL A 81 -16.77 6.59 1.49
N MET A 82 -15.77 6.91 2.30
CA MET A 82 -15.54 8.24 2.86
C MET A 82 -14.32 8.88 2.21
N VAL A 83 -14.39 10.18 1.97
CA VAL A 83 -13.22 11.03 1.66
C VAL A 83 -12.91 11.85 2.90
N ILE A 84 -11.63 11.93 3.25
CA ILE A 84 -11.16 12.65 4.44
C ILE A 84 -10.14 13.73 4.09
N ASP A 85 -10.21 14.80 4.87
CA ASP A 85 -9.16 15.81 5.02
C ASP A 85 -9.08 16.16 6.52
N ASP A 86 -8.59 15.20 7.30
CA ASP A 86 -8.64 15.23 8.76
C ASP A 86 -7.43 15.94 9.35
N ALA A 87 -7.59 16.59 10.50
CA ALA A 87 -6.45 17.24 11.16
C ALA A 87 -5.53 16.21 11.82
N LEU A 88 -4.22 16.44 11.74
CA LEU A 88 -3.20 15.75 12.52
C LEU A 88 -2.68 16.70 13.61
N THR A 89 -2.78 16.31 14.88
CA THR A 89 -2.43 17.16 16.03
C THR A 89 -1.37 16.54 16.93
N GLU A 90 -0.61 17.37 17.67
CA GLU A 90 0.39 16.91 18.66
C GLU A 90 -0.26 16.29 19.91
N GLY A 91 -1.50 16.68 20.22
CA GLY A 91 -2.29 16.21 21.35
C GLY A 91 -3.71 15.80 20.94
N PRO A 92 -4.47 15.15 21.84
CA PRO A 92 -5.78 14.59 21.51
C PRO A 92 -6.91 15.62 21.39
N ASP A 93 -6.80 16.78 22.05
CA ASP A 93 -7.86 17.80 22.02
C ASP A 93 -7.66 18.75 20.82
N LEU A 94 -8.56 18.66 19.84
CA LEU A 94 -8.54 19.48 18.62
C LEU A 94 -8.59 20.99 18.90
N ASN A 95 -9.18 21.44 20.02
CA ASN A 95 -9.34 22.87 20.30
C ASN A 95 -8.10 23.51 20.93
N SER A 96 -7.25 22.71 21.58
CA SER A 96 -6.08 23.20 22.31
C SER A 96 -4.76 22.69 21.73
N SER A 97 -4.78 21.60 20.97
CA SER A 97 -3.58 21.01 20.38
C SER A 97 -3.19 21.71 19.09
N LYS A 98 -1.89 21.81 18.86
CA LYS A 98 -1.32 22.30 17.62
C LYS A 98 -1.59 21.32 16.48
N ILE A 99 -2.08 21.83 15.35
CA ILE A 99 -2.19 21.09 14.08
C ILE A 99 -0.80 21.08 13.42
N ILE A 100 -0.33 19.90 13.05
CA ILE A 100 0.98 19.66 12.42
C ILE A 100 0.87 19.13 10.99
N GLY A 101 -0.35 18.86 10.52
CA GLY A 101 -0.59 18.34 9.19
C GLY A 101 -2.02 17.84 9.00
N ARG A 102 -2.22 17.09 7.91
CA ARG A 102 -3.52 16.54 7.51
C ARG A 102 -3.44 15.06 7.15
N ALA A 103 -4.46 14.28 7.49
CA ALA A 103 -4.69 12.95 6.94
C ALA A 103 -5.66 13.08 5.76
N GLN A 104 -5.16 12.82 4.55
CA GLN A 104 -5.91 13.01 3.31
C GLN A 104 -6.02 11.71 2.53
N GLY A 105 -7.23 11.34 2.13
CA GLY A 105 -7.46 10.14 1.34
C GLY A 105 -8.88 9.61 1.46
N THR A 106 -9.00 8.29 1.44
CA THR A 106 -10.27 7.60 1.58
C THR A 106 -10.20 6.49 2.61
N TYR A 107 -11.31 6.22 3.27
CA TYR A 107 -11.52 4.94 3.93
C TYR A 107 -12.81 4.28 3.46
N ILE A 108 -12.80 2.95 3.45
CA ILE A 108 -13.91 2.13 2.96
C ILE A 108 -14.34 1.16 4.05
N GLY A 109 -15.64 1.06 4.33
CA GLY A 109 -16.20 -0.03 5.12
C GLY A 109 -16.05 -1.34 4.37
N ALA A 110 -15.01 -2.12 4.67
CA ALA A 110 -14.60 -3.28 3.89
C ALA A 110 -14.69 -4.60 4.66
N GLY A 111 -15.12 -4.58 5.93
CA GLY A 111 -15.49 -5.78 6.69
C GLY A 111 -17.00 -6.00 6.70
N ARG A 112 -17.43 -7.25 6.58
CA ARG A 112 -18.82 -7.69 6.73
C ARG A 112 -19.10 -8.32 8.09
N ASP A 113 -18.07 -8.89 8.72
CA ASP A 113 -18.20 -9.58 10.00
C ASP A 113 -17.87 -8.67 11.21
N GLU A 114 -17.14 -7.58 10.96
CA GLU A 114 -16.76 -6.58 11.96
C GLU A 114 -16.63 -5.19 11.31
N VAL A 115 -16.60 -4.13 12.12
CA VAL A 115 -16.28 -2.77 11.65
C VAL A 115 -14.79 -2.69 11.31
N SER A 116 -14.47 -3.05 10.08
CA SER A 116 -13.13 -3.03 9.50
C SER A 116 -13.11 -2.06 8.32
N LEU A 117 -12.27 -1.03 8.45
CA LEU A 117 -12.05 -0.04 7.40
C LEU A 117 -10.81 -0.43 6.59
N MET A 118 -10.86 -0.24 5.28
CA MET A 118 -9.67 -0.17 4.45
C MET A 118 -9.22 1.29 4.37
N MET A 119 -8.05 1.61 4.94
CA MET A 119 -7.45 2.93 4.85
C MET A 119 -6.60 3.04 3.60
N ASN A 120 -6.76 4.14 2.86
CA ASN A 120 -5.91 4.53 1.75
C ASN A 120 -5.71 6.04 1.83
N MET A 121 -4.67 6.46 2.55
CA MET A 121 -4.47 7.85 2.94
C MET A 121 -3.00 8.24 3.00
N ASN A 122 -2.75 9.55 2.97
CA ASN A 122 -1.45 10.14 3.27
C ASN A 122 -1.54 10.95 4.54
N PHE A 123 -0.54 10.82 5.42
CA PHE A 123 -0.23 11.86 6.38
C PHE A 123 0.63 12.91 5.68
N VAL A 124 0.10 14.14 5.58
CA VAL A 124 0.73 15.30 4.95
C VAL A 124 1.18 16.24 6.06
N PHE A 125 2.48 16.37 6.27
CA PHE A 125 3.02 17.24 7.31
C PHE A 125 3.12 18.67 6.79
N GLU A 126 2.57 19.63 7.53
CA GLU A 126 2.49 21.04 7.15
C GLU A 126 3.30 21.95 8.09
N ASP A 127 3.91 21.35 9.12
CA ASP A 127 4.72 22.05 10.09
C ASP A 127 5.84 21.18 10.68
N GLY A 128 6.77 21.81 11.41
CA GLY A 128 7.87 21.14 12.10
C GLY A 128 8.96 20.59 11.16
N GLU A 129 9.73 19.62 11.66
CA GLU A 129 10.87 19.01 10.94
C GLU A 129 10.44 18.35 9.61
N TYR A 130 9.21 17.88 9.52
CA TYR A 130 8.71 17.10 8.40
C TYR A 130 7.88 17.91 7.40
N ASN A 131 7.78 19.23 7.56
CA ASN A 131 6.97 20.10 6.72
C ASN A 131 7.21 19.86 5.21
N GLY A 132 6.12 19.67 4.46
CA GLY A 132 6.11 19.38 3.03
C GLY A 132 6.39 17.92 2.67
N SER A 133 6.62 17.05 3.65
CA SER A 133 6.81 15.61 3.45
C SER A 133 5.51 14.84 3.68
N THR A 134 5.42 13.63 3.14
CA THR A 134 4.25 12.78 3.32
C THR A 134 4.61 11.34 3.65
N ILE A 135 3.74 10.65 4.39
CA ILE A 135 3.78 9.20 4.61
C ILE A 135 2.51 8.59 4.02
N ALA A 136 2.66 7.60 3.14
CA ALA A 136 1.54 6.90 2.51
C ALA A 136 1.18 5.62 3.28
N ILE A 137 -0.10 5.47 3.61
CA ILE A 137 -0.63 4.36 4.42
C ILE A 137 -1.70 3.61 3.63
N ILE A 138 -1.53 2.29 3.53
CA ILE A 138 -2.55 1.36 3.05
C ILE A 138 -2.68 0.23 4.07
N GLY A 139 -3.87 0.03 4.62
CA GLY A 139 -4.05 -1.02 5.61
C GLY A 139 -5.46 -1.23 6.10
N ARG A 140 -5.69 -2.44 6.62
CA ARG A 140 -6.89 -2.79 7.38
C ARG A 140 -6.87 -2.09 8.74
N ASN A 141 -8.00 -1.51 9.12
CA ASN A 141 -8.21 -0.79 10.36
C ASN A 141 -9.50 -1.31 11.03
N ALA A 142 -9.37 -2.37 11.83
CA ALA A 142 -10.49 -2.91 12.61
C ALA A 142 -10.70 -2.08 13.86
N VAL A 143 -11.71 -1.22 13.82
CA VAL A 143 -11.85 -0.05 14.70
C VAL A 143 -11.83 -0.39 16.19
N PHE A 144 -12.33 -1.58 16.56
CA PHE A 144 -12.45 -2.03 17.95
C PHE A 144 -11.25 -2.84 18.46
N ASP A 145 -10.26 -3.13 17.62
CA ASP A 145 -9.00 -3.71 18.09
C ASP A 145 -8.23 -2.66 18.92
N THR A 146 -7.59 -3.12 20.00
CA THR A 146 -6.87 -2.26 20.95
C THR A 146 -5.67 -1.57 20.30
N VAL A 147 -4.94 -2.29 19.45
CA VAL A 147 -3.85 -1.78 18.62
C VAL A 147 -4.06 -2.28 17.21
N ARG A 148 -4.12 -1.34 16.27
CA ARG A 148 -4.35 -1.61 14.85
C ARG A 148 -3.08 -1.30 14.10
N GLU A 149 -2.62 -2.22 13.28
CA GLU A 149 -1.40 -2.02 12.49
C GLU A 149 -1.77 -1.84 11.01
N MET A 150 -1.20 -0.82 10.37
CA MET A 150 -1.36 -0.51 8.96
C MET A 150 0.01 -0.36 8.30
N ALA A 151 0.16 -0.74 7.05
CA ALA A 151 1.46 -0.64 6.39
C ALA A 151 1.74 0.80 5.95
N VAL A 152 2.96 1.28 6.22
CA VAL A 152 3.54 2.43 5.52
C VAL A 152 4.15 1.91 4.23
N VAL A 153 3.54 2.31 3.10
CA VAL A 153 3.86 1.77 1.77
C VAL A 153 4.71 2.73 0.93
N GLY A 154 4.99 3.92 1.44
CA GLY A 154 5.78 4.94 0.76
C GLY A 154 5.81 6.26 1.52
N GLY A 155 6.48 7.24 0.91
CA GLY A 155 6.53 8.61 1.40
C GLY A 155 7.19 9.55 0.41
N THR A 156 7.09 10.85 0.68
CA THR A 156 7.70 11.93 -0.11
C THR A 156 8.52 12.85 0.79
N GLY A 157 9.25 13.80 0.20
CA GLY A 157 10.13 14.70 0.95
C GLY A 157 11.20 13.89 1.69
N VAL A 158 11.31 14.11 3.00
CA VAL A 158 12.27 13.39 3.86
C VAL A 158 11.95 11.90 4.00
N PHE A 159 10.70 11.48 3.72
CA PHE A 159 10.26 10.09 3.76
C PHE A 159 10.32 9.39 2.39
N ARG A 160 11.10 9.92 1.44
CA ARG A 160 11.22 9.31 0.11
C ARG A 160 11.78 7.90 0.21
N GLY A 161 11.01 6.91 -0.27
CA GLY A 161 11.38 5.50 -0.17
C GLY A 161 11.03 4.85 1.16
N ALA A 162 10.27 5.53 2.02
CA ALA A 162 9.83 5.01 3.31
C ALA A 162 9.07 3.69 3.16
N ARG A 163 9.38 2.76 4.06
CA ARG A 163 8.65 1.52 4.32
C ARG A 163 8.51 1.36 5.83
N GLY A 164 7.40 0.83 6.28
CA GLY A 164 7.19 0.78 7.71
C GLY A 164 5.79 0.31 8.08
N TYR A 165 5.37 0.70 9.27
CA TYR A 165 4.04 0.42 9.77
C TYR A 165 3.56 1.56 10.67
N ALA A 166 2.27 1.79 10.70
CA ALA A 166 1.61 2.67 11.65
C ALA A 166 0.81 1.81 12.64
N GLN A 167 0.94 2.10 13.92
CA GLN A 167 0.09 1.56 14.98
C GLN A 167 -0.91 2.63 15.40
N ALA A 168 -2.17 2.26 15.54
CA ALA A 168 -3.25 3.15 15.90
C ALA A 168 -4.08 2.59 17.05
N THR A 169 -4.46 3.46 17.99
CA THR A 169 -5.36 3.17 19.11
C THR A 169 -6.41 4.27 19.19
N THR A 170 -7.67 3.89 19.42
CA THR A 170 -8.77 4.85 19.53
C THR A 170 -8.68 5.55 20.87
N HIS A 171 -8.56 6.88 20.87
CA HIS A 171 -8.60 7.70 22.08
C HIS A 171 -10.06 8.00 22.46
N THR A 172 -10.86 8.47 21.51
CA THR A 172 -12.29 8.72 21.67
C THR A 172 -13.04 8.29 20.42
N LEU A 173 -14.28 7.80 20.59
CA LEU A 173 -15.20 7.48 19.51
C LEU A 173 -16.63 7.78 19.98
N ASP A 174 -17.31 8.71 19.30
CA ASP A 174 -18.75 8.86 19.44
C ASP A 174 -19.43 7.91 18.43
N VAL A 175 -19.99 6.82 18.94
CA VAL A 175 -20.63 5.80 18.10
C VAL A 175 -21.93 6.28 17.42
N LYS A 176 -22.49 7.43 17.82
CA LYS A 176 -23.70 7.98 17.20
C LYS A 176 -23.36 8.84 15.99
N THR A 177 -22.31 9.64 16.10
CA THR A 177 -21.89 10.55 15.02
C THR A 177 -20.81 9.95 14.12
N GLY A 178 -20.02 9.03 14.66
CA GLY A 178 -18.82 8.49 14.03
C GLY A 178 -17.56 9.31 14.32
N ASP A 179 -17.67 10.45 15.02
CA ASP A 179 -16.51 11.29 15.30
C ASP A 179 -15.48 10.55 16.17
N ALA A 180 -14.21 10.63 15.80
CA ALA A 180 -13.15 9.89 16.44
C ALA A 180 -11.84 10.69 16.58
N THR A 181 -11.15 10.48 17.69
CA THR A 181 -9.75 10.86 17.86
C THR A 181 -8.93 9.59 17.99
N VAL A 182 -7.89 9.46 17.17
CA VAL A 182 -7.04 8.27 17.10
C VAL A 182 -5.60 8.64 17.44
N ASP A 183 -5.01 8.02 18.46
CA ASP A 183 -3.56 8.08 18.70
C ASP A 183 -2.88 7.19 17.66
N ALA A 184 -1.98 7.75 16.86
CA ALA A 184 -1.23 7.00 15.85
C ALA A 184 0.28 7.20 16.02
N GLN A 185 0.98 6.08 15.98
CA GLN A 185 2.44 5.98 15.99
C GLN A 185 2.90 5.42 14.66
N ALA A 186 3.50 6.25 13.82
CA ALA A 186 4.03 5.83 12.53
C ALA A 186 5.54 5.58 12.62
N MET A 187 5.95 4.39 12.19
CA MET A 187 7.32 4.03 11.92
C MET A 187 7.56 4.08 10.42
N ALA A 188 8.53 4.89 10.00
CA ALA A 188 9.00 4.96 8.63
C ALA A 188 10.51 4.69 8.60
N ALA A 189 10.91 3.56 8.02
CA ALA A 189 12.29 3.25 7.69
C ALA A 189 12.55 3.70 6.25
N VAL A 190 13.53 4.58 6.06
CA VAL A 190 13.94 5.04 4.73
C VAL A 190 15.15 4.21 4.29
N ALA A 191 14.93 3.25 3.39
CA ALA A 191 16.04 2.52 2.78
C ALA A 191 16.65 3.35 1.66
N VAL A 192 17.87 3.85 1.84
CA VAL A 192 18.62 4.52 0.78
C VAL A 192 19.08 3.45 -0.23
N LEU A 193 18.52 3.49 -1.45
CA LEU A 193 18.89 2.54 -2.51
C LEU A 193 20.32 2.82 -2.98
N LEU A 194 21.26 2.03 -2.47
CA LEU A 194 22.66 2.03 -2.87
C LEU A 194 22.78 1.56 -4.34
N VAL A 195 22.93 2.50 -5.30
CA VAL A 195 23.32 2.15 -6.68
C VAL A 195 24.82 1.88 -6.69
N LEU A 196 25.23 0.69 -6.25
CA LEU A 196 26.62 0.23 -6.34
C LEU A 196 26.95 -0.17 -7.77
N VAL A 197 27.72 0.67 -8.46
CA VAL A 197 28.64 0.19 -9.50
C VAL A 197 29.92 -0.27 -8.78
N LEU A 198 30.04 -1.59 -8.59
CA LEU A 198 31.21 -2.38 -8.18
C LEU A 198 32.14 -1.82 -7.08
N ALA A 199 31.96 -2.32 -5.85
CA ALA A 199 33.06 -2.95 -5.07
C ALA A 199 32.45 -3.69 -3.89
N ALA A 200 32.70 -5.00 -3.81
CA ALA A 200 32.32 -5.83 -2.69
C ALA A 200 33.09 -5.40 -1.42
N VAL A 201 32.41 -4.71 -0.51
CA VAL A 201 32.81 -4.64 0.90
C VAL A 201 31.66 -5.25 1.67
N ALA A 202 31.96 -6.33 2.38
CA ALA A 202 31.00 -7.13 3.12
C ALA A 202 30.23 -6.24 4.10
N ALA A 203 28.96 -5.95 3.76
CA ALA A 203 28.01 -5.42 4.70
C ALA A 203 27.79 -6.43 5.84
N PRO A 204 27.61 -5.98 7.09
CA PRO A 204 27.23 -6.88 8.17
C PRO A 204 25.89 -7.58 7.83
N PRO A 205 25.66 -8.80 8.33
CA PRO A 205 24.45 -9.54 7.98
C PRO A 205 23.23 -8.76 8.47
N ALA A 206 22.38 -8.33 7.54
CA ALA A 206 21.05 -7.85 7.84
C ALA A 206 20.33 -8.94 8.66
N THR A 207 19.68 -8.54 9.75
CA THR A 207 18.75 -9.39 10.51
C THR A 207 17.84 -10.12 9.51
N GLY A 208 17.84 -11.46 9.57
CA GLY A 208 17.52 -12.32 8.42
C GLY A 208 16.16 -12.05 7.76
N GLU A 209 16.21 -11.43 6.58
CA GLU A 209 15.07 -11.31 5.66
C GLU A 209 14.50 -12.69 5.33
N THR A 210 13.23 -12.90 5.66
CA THR A 210 12.51 -14.15 5.43
C THR A 210 11.79 -14.08 4.09
N THR A 211 11.93 -15.13 3.28
CA THR A 211 11.10 -15.31 2.09
C THR A 211 9.96 -16.29 2.38
N THR A 212 8.74 -15.90 2.08
CA THR A 212 7.53 -16.68 2.29
C THR A 212 6.77 -16.83 0.97
N HIS A 213 6.39 -18.07 0.64
CA HIS A 213 5.47 -18.38 -0.45
C HIS A 213 4.13 -18.85 0.12
N ILE A 214 3.03 -18.27 -0.36
CA ILE A 214 1.66 -18.64 0.03
C ILE A 214 0.86 -18.88 -1.23
N LYS A 215 0.22 -20.06 -1.31
CA LYS A 215 -0.81 -20.37 -2.29
C LYS A 215 -2.17 -20.36 -1.61
N LEU A 216 -3.16 -19.71 -2.23
CA LEU A 216 -4.55 -19.66 -1.76
C LEU A 216 -5.52 -19.35 -2.90
N TYR A 217 -6.82 -19.41 -2.63
CA TYR A 217 -7.88 -19.06 -3.56
C TYR A 217 -8.70 -17.87 -3.04
N TRP A 218 -8.92 -16.89 -3.91
CA TRP A 218 -9.73 -15.69 -3.69
C TRP A 218 -11.07 -15.85 -4.40
N HIS A 219 -12.17 -15.58 -3.70
CA HIS A 219 -13.52 -15.83 -4.19
C HIS A 219 -14.36 -14.54 -4.27
N ASP A 220 -14.52 -14.01 -5.48
CA ASP A 220 -15.41 -12.88 -5.78
C ASP A 220 -16.84 -13.41 -5.89
N VAL A 221 -17.71 -13.01 -4.97
CA VAL A 221 -19.14 -13.34 -5.03
C VAL A 221 -19.92 -12.06 -5.26
N VAL A 222 -20.33 -11.85 -6.50
CA VAL A 222 -21.10 -10.70 -6.97
C VAL A 222 -22.60 -11.00 -6.90
N SER A 223 -22.99 -12.27 -7.00
CA SER A 223 -24.39 -12.69 -7.07
C SER A 223 -24.94 -13.27 -5.77
N GLY A 224 -26.22 -13.67 -5.83
CA GLY A 224 -26.91 -14.31 -4.72
C GLY A 224 -27.38 -13.34 -3.63
N PRO A 225 -27.93 -13.88 -2.52
CA PRO A 225 -28.54 -13.08 -1.46
C PRO A 225 -27.52 -12.43 -0.51
N SER A 226 -26.25 -12.87 -0.53
CA SER A 226 -25.19 -12.32 0.31
C SER A 226 -23.89 -12.15 -0.49
N PRO A 227 -23.85 -11.21 -1.45
CA PRO A 227 -22.66 -10.94 -2.23
C PRO A 227 -21.54 -10.38 -1.33
N THR A 228 -20.30 -10.82 -1.58
CA THR A 228 -19.08 -10.31 -0.93
C THR A 228 -18.46 -9.14 -1.70
N ALA A 229 -18.87 -8.95 -2.95
CA ALA A 229 -18.45 -7.86 -3.82
C ALA A 229 -19.64 -7.01 -4.25
N VAL A 230 -19.60 -5.72 -3.94
CA VAL A 230 -20.72 -4.79 -4.19
C VAL A 230 -20.25 -3.53 -4.89
N GLN A 231 -20.93 -3.16 -5.98
CA GLN A 231 -20.64 -1.93 -6.68
C GLN A 231 -21.17 -0.72 -5.89
N VAL A 232 -20.29 0.22 -5.58
CA VAL A 232 -20.58 1.41 -4.76
C VAL A 232 -20.62 2.69 -5.57
N ALA A 233 -19.91 2.72 -6.69
CA ALA A 233 -19.92 3.85 -7.62
C ALA A 233 -19.75 3.38 -9.07
N ARG A 234 -20.16 4.23 -10.01
CA ARG A 234 -19.94 4.03 -11.45
C ARG A 234 -19.84 5.36 -12.18
N ALA A 235 -19.12 5.37 -13.30
CA ALA A 235 -19.16 6.49 -14.24
C ALA A 235 -20.42 6.42 -15.10
N ALA A 236 -20.82 7.55 -15.71
CA ALA A 236 -21.95 7.60 -16.64
C ALA A 236 -21.78 6.64 -17.83
N VAL A 237 -20.53 6.41 -18.25
CA VAL A 237 -20.18 5.53 -19.38
C VAL A 237 -20.06 4.05 -19.00
N THR A 238 -20.14 3.69 -17.71
CA THR A 238 -19.83 2.33 -17.23
C THR A 238 -20.71 1.26 -17.91
N ASN A 239 -22.02 1.48 -18.00
CA ASN A 239 -22.96 0.48 -18.53
C ASN A 239 -22.85 0.29 -20.06
N THR A 240 -22.30 1.28 -20.79
CA THR A 240 -22.09 1.21 -22.25
C THR A 240 -20.65 0.86 -22.61
N SER A 241 -19.75 0.87 -21.62
CA SER A 241 -18.36 0.48 -21.79
C SER A 241 -18.21 -1.04 -21.93
N LYS A 242 -17.40 -1.46 -22.90
CA LYS A 242 -17.04 -2.88 -23.09
C LYS A 242 -16.19 -3.44 -21.95
N SER A 243 -15.57 -2.57 -21.16
CA SER A 243 -14.67 -2.94 -20.06
C SER A 243 -15.25 -2.64 -18.68
N LEU A 244 -16.50 -2.16 -18.62
CA LEU A 244 -17.12 -1.62 -17.40
C LEU A 244 -16.35 -0.41 -16.81
N PHE A 245 -15.58 0.31 -17.64
CA PHE A 245 -14.74 1.43 -17.22
C PHE A 245 -15.47 2.38 -16.24
N GLY A 246 -14.82 2.65 -15.11
CA GLY A 246 -15.33 3.52 -14.05
C GLY A 246 -16.22 2.83 -13.01
N ALA A 247 -16.48 1.53 -13.09
CA ALA A 247 -17.09 0.78 -12.00
C ALA A 247 -16.14 0.71 -10.79
N VAL A 248 -16.66 0.96 -9.59
CA VAL A 248 -15.94 0.82 -8.31
C VAL A 248 -16.67 -0.18 -7.45
N VAL A 249 -15.96 -1.21 -7.01
CA VAL A 249 -16.51 -2.31 -6.20
C VAL A 249 -15.77 -2.40 -4.88
N VAL A 250 -16.52 -2.56 -3.79
CA VAL A 250 -16.00 -2.87 -2.45
C VAL A 250 -16.12 -4.38 -2.23
N ILE A 251 -15.06 -4.97 -1.69
CA ILE A 251 -14.96 -6.42 -1.47
C ILE A 251 -14.66 -6.76 -0.01
N ASP A 252 -15.25 -7.87 0.43
CA ASP A 252 -14.84 -8.64 1.61
C ASP A 252 -14.87 -10.13 1.26
N ASP A 253 -13.98 -10.53 0.38
CA ASP A 253 -13.99 -11.84 -0.26
C ASP A 253 -13.31 -12.91 0.58
N ALA A 254 -13.78 -14.15 0.46
CA ALA A 254 -13.17 -15.27 1.15
C ALA A 254 -11.79 -15.61 0.56
N LEU A 255 -10.83 -15.93 1.43
CA LEU A 255 -9.57 -16.55 1.06
C LEU A 255 -9.54 -17.98 1.60
N THR A 256 -9.38 -18.99 0.75
CA THR A 256 -9.42 -20.39 1.16
C THR A 256 -8.19 -21.18 0.67
N GLU A 257 -7.99 -22.36 1.24
CA GLU A 257 -6.88 -23.27 0.88
C GLU A 257 -7.06 -23.98 -0.47
N GLY A 258 -8.32 -24.12 -0.93
CA GLY A 258 -8.69 -24.84 -2.14
C GLY A 258 -9.72 -24.08 -3.00
N PRO A 259 -9.98 -24.50 -4.24
CA PRO A 259 -10.83 -23.72 -5.15
C PRO A 259 -12.34 -23.78 -4.83
N ASP A 260 -12.78 -24.71 -3.99
CA ASP A 260 -14.21 -24.84 -3.64
C ASP A 260 -14.52 -24.01 -2.39
N LEU A 261 -15.29 -22.93 -2.57
CA LEU A 261 -15.69 -22.02 -1.51
C LEU A 261 -16.45 -22.71 -0.35
N ASN A 262 -17.21 -23.77 -0.64
CA ASN A 262 -18.08 -24.40 0.35
C ASN A 262 -17.39 -25.50 1.16
N SER A 263 -16.37 -26.14 0.59
CA SER A 263 -15.67 -27.28 1.22
C SER A 263 -14.23 -26.98 1.64
N SER A 264 -13.61 -25.93 1.09
CA SER A 264 -12.23 -25.58 1.41
C SER A 264 -12.13 -24.83 2.73
N LYS A 265 -11.01 -25.04 3.42
CA LYS A 265 -10.72 -24.33 4.67
C LYS A 265 -10.56 -22.83 4.42
N LEU A 266 -11.31 -22.01 5.17
CA LEU A 266 -11.13 -20.57 5.22
C LEU A 266 -9.80 -20.21 5.88
N LEU A 267 -8.99 -19.40 5.19
CA LEU A 267 -7.70 -18.89 5.65
C LEU A 267 -7.78 -17.43 6.10
N GLY A 268 -8.74 -16.68 5.57
CA GLY A 268 -8.88 -15.25 5.85
C GLY A 268 -9.81 -14.55 4.87
N ARG A 269 -9.64 -13.23 4.73
CA ARG A 269 -10.45 -12.36 3.87
C ARG A 269 -9.60 -11.43 3.01
N ALA A 270 -10.10 -11.09 1.83
CA ALA A 270 -9.58 -10.00 1.02
C ALA A 270 -10.52 -8.80 1.14
N GLN A 271 -10.04 -7.75 1.81
CA GLN A 271 -10.83 -6.57 2.12
C GLN A 271 -10.28 -5.37 1.35
N GLY A 272 -11.14 -4.68 0.61
CA GLY A 272 -10.76 -3.46 -0.08
C GLY A 272 -11.63 -3.12 -1.27
N THR A 273 -10.99 -2.71 -2.37
CA THR A 273 -11.68 -2.27 -3.58
C THR A 273 -11.01 -2.79 -4.86
N TYR A 274 -11.82 -2.90 -5.91
CA TYR A 274 -11.31 -2.92 -7.26
C TYR A 274 -12.07 -1.94 -8.15
N ILE A 275 -11.35 -1.39 -9.13
CA ILE A 275 -11.88 -0.40 -10.07
C ILE A 275 -11.66 -0.88 -11.50
N ALA A 276 -12.70 -0.87 -12.34
CA ALA A 276 -12.53 -1.10 -13.77
C ALA A 276 -11.82 0.11 -14.42
N ALA A 277 -10.50 0.01 -14.55
CA ALA A 277 -9.62 1.13 -14.94
C ALA A 277 -9.12 1.04 -16.39
N GLY A 278 -9.33 -0.09 -17.09
CA GLY A 278 -9.03 -0.23 -18.51
C GLY A 278 -10.15 0.33 -19.39
N LYS A 279 -9.82 1.11 -20.42
CA LYS A 279 -10.81 1.57 -21.42
C LYS A 279 -11.03 0.56 -22.54
N ASP A 280 -9.95 -0.12 -22.96
CA ASP A 280 -9.97 -0.98 -24.15
C ASP A 280 -10.18 -2.47 -23.81
N GLU A 281 -9.96 -2.84 -22.55
CA GLU A 281 -10.07 -4.21 -22.05
C GLU A 281 -10.51 -4.23 -20.58
N VAL A 282 -11.05 -5.36 -20.13
CA VAL A 282 -11.40 -5.58 -18.72
C VAL A 282 -10.12 -5.69 -17.90
N SER A 283 -9.67 -4.54 -17.40
CA SER A 283 -8.51 -4.41 -16.53
C SER A 283 -8.94 -3.71 -15.25
N LEU A 284 -8.81 -4.42 -14.14
CA LEU A 284 -9.11 -3.90 -12.82
C LEU A 284 -7.85 -3.24 -12.24
N MET A 285 -8.02 -2.22 -11.42
CA MET A 285 -7.02 -1.73 -10.47
C MET A 285 -7.40 -2.31 -9.11
N MET A 286 -6.61 -3.25 -8.60
CA MET A 286 -6.83 -3.87 -7.29
C MET A 286 -6.16 -3.00 -6.23
N ASN A 287 -6.90 -2.69 -5.18
CA ASN A 287 -6.39 -2.05 -3.97
C ASN A 287 -7.02 -2.77 -2.77
N MET A 288 -6.30 -3.71 -2.16
CA MET A 288 -6.86 -4.59 -1.15
C MET A 288 -5.83 -5.11 -0.15
N ASN A 289 -6.30 -5.54 1.01
CA ASN A 289 -5.51 -6.28 2.00
C ASN A 289 -5.96 -7.73 2.03
N PHE A 290 -5.01 -8.66 1.99
CA PHE A 290 -5.26 -10.04 2.41
C PHE A 290 -5.05 -10.11 3.92
N VAL A 291 -6.10 -10.51 4.63
CA VAL A 291 -6.25 -10.50 6.08
C VAL A 291 -6.32 -11.94 6.54
N PHE A 292 -5.22 -12.47 7.06
CA PHE A 292 -5.16 -13.87 7.48
C PHE A 292 -5.83 -14.04 8.86
N GLN A 293 -6.75 -14.98 8.97
CA GLN A 293 -7.53 -15.25 10.18
C GLN A 293 -7.31 -16.67 10.74
N ALA A 294 -6.47 -17.46 10.08
CA ALA A 294 -6.17 -18.83 10.48
C ALA A 294 -4.72 -19.23 10.18
N GLY A 295 -4.29 -20.31 10.84
CA GLY A 295 -2.96 -20.90 10.63
C GLY A 295 -1.82 -20.02 11.13
N LYS A 296 -0.62 -20.22 10.55
CA LYS A 296 0.63 -19.57 10.99
C LYS A 296 0.68 -18.05 10.78
N TYR A 297 -0.25 -17.49 10.00
CA TYR A 297 -0.27 -16.07 9.66
C TYR A 297 -1.45 -15.33 10.28
N ASN A 298 -2.21 -15.97 11.16
CA ASN A 298 -3.37 -15.37 11.81
C ASN A 298 -3.04 -13.99 12.42
N GLY A 299 -3.88 -13.00 12.14
CA GLY A 299 -3.74 -11.61 12.58
C GLY A 299 -2.79 -10.76 11.73
N SER A 300 -2.07 -11.36 10.77
CA SER A 300 -1.17 -10.63 9.86
C SER A 300 -1.88 -10.25 8.56
N THR A 301 -1.39 -9.20 7.90
CA THR A 301 -1.94 -8.76 6.61
C THR A 301 -0.88 -8.52 5.56
N VAL A 302 -1.28 -8.58 4.29
CA VAL A 302 -0.48 -8.22 3.12
C VAL A 302 -1.26 -7.22 2.27
N ALA A 303 -0.67 -6.09 1.95
CA ALA A 303 -1.26 -5.06 1.09
C ALA A 303 -0.89 -5.29 -0.37
N ILE A 304 -1.89 -5.32 -1.25
CA ILE A 304 -1.74 -5.53 -2.69
C ILE A 304 -2.30 -4.33 -3.44
N LEU A 305 -1.46 -3.73 -4.30
CA LEU A 305 -1.83 -2.65 -5.20
C LEU A 305 -1.33 -2.98 -6.60
N GLY A 306 -2.22 -3.11 -7.57
CA GLY A 306 -1.76 -3.46 -8.92
C GLY A 306 -2.85 -3.60 -9.98
N ARG A 307 -2.40 -3.58 -11.24
CA ARG A 307 -3.24 -3.78 -12.41
C ARG A 307 -3.54 -5.27 -12.60
N ASN A 308 -4.80 -5.60 -12.80
CA ASN A 308 -5.32 -6.95 -12.98
C ASN A 308 -6.08 -7.07 -14.32
N LYS A 309 -5.37 -7.45 -15.39
CA LYS A 309 -5.96 -7.70 -16.71
C LYS A 309 -6.62 -9.08 -16.72
N VAL A 310 -7.93 -9.13 -16.47
CA VAL A 310 -8.68 -10.35 -16.06
C VAL A 310 -8.43 -11.56 -16.98
N PHE A 311 -8.36 -11.33 -18.29
CA PHE A 311 -8.20 -12.41 -19.28
C PHE A 311 -6.76 -12.80 -19.58
N SER A 312 -5.76 -12.17 -18.95
CA SER A 312 -4.38 -12.66 -19.01
C SER A 312 -4.23 -13.93 -18.18
N ALA A 313 -3.49 -14.89 -18.74
CA ALA A 313 -3.25 -16.20 -18.12
C ALA A 313 -2.53 -16.10 -16.76
N VAL A 314 -1.65 -15.10 -16.61
CA VAL A 314 -0.96 -14.75 -15.36
C VAL A 314 -1.02 -13.24 -15.20
N ARG A 315 -1.34 -12.81 -13.99
CA ARG A 315 -1.48 -11.39 -13.66
C ARG A 315 -0.63 -11.13 -12.44
N GLU A 316 0.36 -10.26 -12.58
CA GLU A 316 1.28 -9.92 -11.50
C GLU A 316 0.85 -8.59 -10.86
N MET A 317 0.80 -8.58 -9.53
CA MET A 317 0.46 -7.40 -8.74
C MET A 317 1.48 -7.23 -7.62
N SER A 318 1.81 -5.98 -7.30
CA SER A 318 2.81 -5.69 -6.27
C SER A 318 2.25 -5.95 -4.87
N ILE A 319 3.08 -6.58 -4.04
CA ILE A 319 2.92 -6.53 -2.59
C ILE A 319 3.65 -5.29 -2.11
N VAL A 320 2.89 -4.32 -1.59
CA VAL A 320 3.37 -2.97 -1.27
C VAL A 320 3.58 -2.74 0.22
N GLY A 321 3.17 -3.69 1.06
CA GLY A 321 3.35 -3.63 2.50
C GLY A 321 2.72 -4.83 3.20
N GLY A 322 2.86 -4.88 4.52
CA GLY A 322 2.23 -5.89 5.35
C GLY A 322 2.35 -5.56 6.83
N THR A 323 1.67 -6.34 7.66
CA THR A 323 1.58 -6.13 9.12
C THR A 323 1.81 -7.43 9.88
N GLY A 324 2.08 -7.33 11.17
CA GLY A 324 2.32 -8.47 12.04
C GLY A 324 3.59 -9.21 11.62
N VAL A 325 3.46 -10.48 11.23
CA VAL A 325 4.61 -11.26 10.73
C VAL A 325 5.11 -10.77 9.37
N PHE A 326 4.34 -9.95 8.65
CA PHE A 326 4.69 -9.39 7.34
C PHE A 326 5.06 -7.90 7.40
N ARG A 327 5.52 -7.39 8.55
CA ARG A 327 6.02 -6.01 8.61
C ARG A 327 7.11 -5.81 7.57
N LEU A 328 7.13 -4.62 6.97
CA LEU A 328 8.07 -4.26 5.90
C LEU A 328 7.97 -5.13 4.64
N ALA A 329 6.88 -5.90 4.50
CA ALA A 329 6.72 -6.82 3.38
C ALA A 329 6.81 -6.14 2.03
N ARG A 330 7.51 -6.80 1.11
CA ARG A 330 7.58 -6.47 -0.31
C ARG A 330 7.61 -7.73 -1.15
N GLY A 331 7.18 -7.62 -2.38
CA GLY A 331 7.21 -8.75 -3.31
C GLY A 331 6.12 -8.64 -4.35
N TYR A 332 5.60 -9.79 -4.78
CA TYR A 332 4.59 -9.84 -5.83
C TYR A 332 3.61 -11.00 -5.61
N ALA A 333 2.42 -10.82 -6.16
CA ALA A 333 1.36 -11.80 -6.24
C ALA A 333 1.15 -12.19 -7.70
N GLN A 334 1.06 -13.49 -7.99
CA GLN A 334 0.62 -14.00 -9.29
C GLN A 334 -0.79 -14.57 -9.16
N ALA A 335 -1.72 -14.02 -9.94
CA ALA A 335 -3.11 -14.44 -9.99
C ALA A 335 -3.42 -15.19 -11.28
N ARG A 336 -4.19 -16.29 -11.16
CA ARG A 336 -4.70 -17.10 -12.28
C ARG A 336 -6.17 -17.39 -12.06
N THR A 337 -7.02 -17.10 -13.05
CA THR A 337 -8.45 -17.39 -12.94
C THR A 337 -8.66 -18.89 -12.97
N HIS A 338 -9.32 -19.43 -11.94
CA HIS A 338 -9.71 -20.83 -11.88
C HIS A 338 -11.11 -21.00 -12.50
N THR A 339 -12.08 -20.19 -12.06
CA THR A 339 -13.42 -20.11 -12.64
C THR A 339 -13.86 -18.65 -12.77
N LEU A 340 -14.70 -18.39 -13.77
CA LEU A 340 -15.36 -17.10 -13.96
C LEU A 340 -16.72 -17.37 -14.61
N ASP A 341 -17.80 -17.08 -13.90
CA ASP A 341 -19.14 -17.08 -14.48
C ASP A 341 -19.38 -15.71 -15.15
N MET A 342 -19.38 -15.70 -16.47
CA MET A 342 -19.57 -14.48 -17.25
C MET A 342 -20.97 -13.86 -17.12
N LYS A 343 -21.96 -14.59 -16.61
CA LYS A 343 -23.32 -14.07 -16.39
C LYS A 343 -23.43 -13.33 -15.07
N THR A 344 -22.83 -13.88 -14.02
CA THR A 344 -22.95 -13.34 -12.66
C THR A 344 -21.80 -12.42 -12.28
N GLY A 345 -20.62 -12.67 -12.85
CA GLY A 345 -19.35 -12.06 -12.44
C GLY A 345 -18.63 -12.84 -11.34
N ASP A 346 -19.23 -13.91 -10.82
CA ASP A 346 -18.61 -14.69 -9.74
C ASP A 346 -17.33 -15.36 -10.23
N ALA A 347 -16.27 -15.27 -9.42
CA ALA A 347 -14.95 -15.74 -9.81
C ALA A 347 -14.23 -16.45 -8.67
N THR A 348 -13.50 -17.51 -9.00
CA THR A 348 -12.48 -18.08 -8.13
C THR A 348 -11.11 -17.90 -8.79
N VAL A 349 -10.17 -17.35 -8.04
CA VAL A 349 -8.84 -16.99 -8.54
C VAL A 349 -7.77 -17.60 -7.65
N GLU A 350 -6.87 -18.38 -8.23
CA GLU A 350 -5.68 -18.86 -7.53
C GLU A 350 -4.66 -17.71 -7.41
N TYR A 351 -4.18 -17.46 -6.19
CA TYR A 351 -3.10 -16.53 -5.90
C TYR A 351 -1.86 -17.28 -5.39
N ASN A 352 -0.70 -16.90 -5.92
CA ASN A 352 0.62 -17.26 -5.39
C ASN A 352 1.32 -15.97 -4.94
N LEU A 353 1.55 -15.82 -3.64
CA LEU A 353 2.21 -14.66 -3.04
C LEU A 353 3.67 -15.00 -2.75
N PHE A 354 4.59 -14.16 -3.21
CA PHE A 354 6.02 -14.26 -2.95
C PHE A 354 6.45 -13.04 -2.15
N ILE A 355 6.67 -13.23 -0.84
CA ILE A 355 6.79 -12.17 0.14
C ILE A 355 8.18 -12.19 0.76
N LYS A 356 8.86 -11.04 0.77
CA LYS A 356 10.06 -10.77 1.57
C LYS A 356 9.71 -9.85 2.72
N HIS A 357 10.03 -10.24 3.94
CA HIS A 357 9.75 -9.51 5.18
C HIS A 357 10.84 -9.77 6.23
#